data_AF-A0A484CIF4-F1
#
_entry.id   AF-A0A484CIF4-F1
#
_cell.length_a   1.000
_cell.length_b   1.000
_cell.length_c   1.000
_cell.angle_alpha   90.00
_cell.angle_beta   90.00
_cell.angle_gamma   90.00
#
_symmetry.space_group_name_H-M   'P 1'
#
loop_
_entity.id
_entity.type
_entity.pdbx_description
1 polymer ?
#
loop_
_entity_poly.entity_id
_entity_poly.type
_entity_poly.pdbx_seq_one_letter_code
_entity_poly.pdbx_strand_id
1 'polypeptide(L)'
;MSGCEVFNKVLLTDFLEVNRQKLRSWLQDEGGCSLDWTPFLQHVCKLEGRPPSAWTEKAARLRQVIVDIVPIDVHRPQPLALDVLPVAGADCLVSSYCLESASPDLAAFNRALGNIGRLLRPGGHLLLIGTLGMSYYFGGPGVKIPTVPVNEVQVCASLKESGYTLIRLEVYTLPQDCLESGVFFVKALRK
;
A
#
# COMPACT_ATOMS: atom_id res chain seq x y z
N MET A 1 6.89 3.65 -5.53
CA MET A 1 7.72 4.25 -6.60
C MET A 1 9.14 3.70 -6.59
N SER A 2 9.98 3.91 -5.56
CA SER A 2 11.38 3.39 -5.54
C SER A 2 11.52 1.86 -5.62
N GLY A 3 10.45 1.10 -5.35
CA GLY A 3 10.45 -0.35 -5.49
C GLY A 3 10.85 -0.85 -6.89
N CYS A 4 10.64 -0.07 -7.96
CA CYS A 4 11.02 -0.49 -9.31
C CYS A 4 12.55 -0.57 -9.56
N GLU A 5 13.34 0.00 -8.66
CA GLU A 5 14.80 -0.07 -8.66
C GLU A 5 15.31 -1.35 -7.97
N VAL A 6 14.46 -2.01 -7.18
CA VAL A 6 14.81 -3.19 -6.37
C VAL A 6 14.11 -4.45 -6.87
N PHE A 7 12.85 -4.33 -7.27
CA PHE A 7 12.01 -5.45 -7.69
C PHE A 7 11.84 -5.45 -9.21
N ASN A 8 12.11 -6.60 -9.82
CA ASN A 8 11.96 -6.80 -11.27
C ASN A 8 10.52 -7.12 -11.69
N LYS A 9 9.66 -7.49 -10.73
CA LYS A 9 8.24 -7.77 -10.95
C LYS A 9 7.44 -7.12 -9.84
N VAL A 10 6.46 -6.31 -10.22
CA VAL A 10 5.55 -5.59 -9.33
C VAL A 10 4.13 -5.92 -9.74
N LEU A 11 3.36 -6.43 -8.78
CA LEU A 11 1.92 -6.64 -8.94
C LEU A 11 1.19 -5.50 -8.24
N LEU A 12 0.22 -4.88 -8.91
CA LEU A 12 -0.65 -3.88 -8.31
C LEU A 12 -2.05 -4.45 -8.10
N THR A 13 -2.71 -3.99 -7.05
CA THR A 13 -4.01 -4.51 -6.64
C THR A 13 -4.89 -3.42 -6.09
N ASP A 14 -6.19 -3.48 -6.39
CA ASP A 14 -7.20 -2.66 -5.73
C ASP A 14 -8.54 -3.41 -5.74
N PHE A 15 -9.43 -3.16 -4.77
CA PHE A 15 -10.75 -3.77 -4.71
C PHE A 15 -11.68 -3.22 -5.81
N LEU A 16 -11.62 -1.91 -6.07
CA LEU A 16 -12.50 -1.23 -7.01
C LEU A 16 -11.96 -1.31 -8.44
N GLU A 17 -12.79 -1.76 -9.38
CA GLU A 17 -12.42 -1.79 -10.81
C GLU A 17 -12.08 -0.39 -11.34
N VAL A 18 -12.76 0.66 -10.87
CA VAL A 18 -12.48 2.04 -11.27
C VAL A 18 -11.07 2.50 -10.91
N ASN A 19 -10.52 2.05 -9.78
CA ASN A 19 -9.14 2.35 -9.39
C ASN A 19 -8.15 1.59 -10.28
N ARG A 20 -8.44 0.31 -10.55
CA ARG A 20 -7.63 -0.51 -11.47
C ARG A 20 -7.60 0.07 -12.88
N GLN A 21 -8.72 0.60 -13.39
CA GLN A 21 -8.77 1.29 -14.68
C GLN A 21 -7.87 2.53 -14.71
N LYS A 22 -7.84 3.32 -13.64
CA LYS A 22 -6.91 4.48 -13.54
C LYS A 22 -5.45 4.05 -13.55
N LEU A 23 -5.11 2.96 -12.85
CA LEU A 23 -3.76 2.39 -12.89
C LEU A 23 -3.39 1.89 -14.29
N ARG A 24 -4.31 1.21 -14.99
CA ARG A 24 -4.08 0.72 -16.36
C ARG A 24 -3.88 1.86 -17.36
N SER A 25 -4.70 2.91 -17.28
CA SER A 25 -4.54 4.09 -18.14
C SER A 25 -3.19 4.79 -17.93
N TRP A 26 -2.73 4.92 -16.67
CA TRP A 26 -1.39 5.44 -16.38
C TRP A 26 -0.27 4.52 -16.89
N LEU A 27 -0.46 3.20 -16.80
CA LEU A 27 0.50 2.19 -17.26
C LEU A 27 0.67 2.21 -18.79
N GLN A 28 -0.44 2.38 -19.52
CA GLN A 28 -0.46 2.44 -20.98
C GLN A 28 0.02 3.79 -21.55
N ASP A 29 0.34 4.75 -20.68
CA ASP A 29 0.72 6.11 -21.05
C ASP A 29 -0.32 6.79 -21.96
N GLU A 30 -1.59 6.43 -21.76
CA GLU A 30 -2.68 7.09 -22.46
C GLU A 30 -2.72 8.54 -21.96
N GLY A 31 -2.51 9.50 -22.86
CA GLY A 31 -2.56 10.94 -22.56
C GLY A 31 -3.89 11.46 -21.98
N GLY A 32 -4.82 10.57 -21.64
CA GLY A 32 -6.06 10.82 -20.90
C GLY A 32 -5.99 10.46 -19.40
N CYS A 33 -4.84 10.01 -18.86
CA CYS A 33 -4.71 9.78 -17.43
C CYS A 33 -4.87 11.09 -16.64
N SER A 34 -5.93 11.21 -15.85
CA SER A 34 -6.28 12.43 -15.11
C SER A 34 -5.34 12.78 -13.94
N LEU A 35 -4.40 11.89 -13.60
CA LEU A 35 -3.49 12.05 -12.46
C LEU A 35 -2.06 12.25 -12.95
N ASP A 36 -1.54 13.46 -12.75
CA ASP A 36 -0.13 13.78 -12.99
C ASP A 36 0.75 13.32 -11.81
N TRP A 37 1.47 12.22 -12.01
CA TRP A 37 2.42 11.68 -11.03
C TRP A 37 3.82 12.30 -11.13
N THR A 38 4.05 13.24 -12.07
CA THR A 38 5.36 13.87 -12.30
C THR A 38 5.96 14.49 -11.04
N PRO A 39 5.22 15.27 -10.22
CA PRO A 39 5.79 15.89 -9.01
C PRO A 39 6.31 14.85 -8.01
N PHE A 40 5.58 13.73 -7.86
CA PHE A 40 5.96 12.63 -6.97
C PHE A 40 7.20 11.90 -7.49
N LEU A 41 7.27 11.63 -8.79
CA LEU A 41 8.41 10.97 -9.41
C LEU A 41 9.68 11.84 -9.32
N GLN A 42 9.55 13.15 -9.58
CA GLN A 42 10.65 14.10 -9.41
C GLN A 42 11.12 14.17 -7.96
N HIS A 43 10.19 14.18 -7.00
CA HIS A 43 10.51 14.18 -5.57
C HIS A 43 11.26 12.91 -5.17
N VAL A 44 10.80 11.75 -5.62
CA VAL A 44 11.47 10.46 -5.37
C VAL A 44 12.87 10.44 -6.00
N CYS A 45 13.04 10.90 -7.23
CA CYS A 45 14.36 11.03 -7.86
C CYS A 45 15.31 11.89 -7.01
N LYS A 46 14.84 13.04 -6.52
CA LYS A 46 15.62 13.90 -5.63
C LYS A 46 16.05 13.19 -4.35
N LEU A 47 15.13 12.46 -3.70
CA LEU A 47 15.43 11.68 -2.48
C LEU A 47 16.45 10.56 -2.73
N GLU A 48 16.46 10.00 -3.94
CA GLU A 48 17.43 8.98 -4.38
C GLU A 48 18.76 9.57 -4.88
N GLY A 49 18.96 10.89 -4.79
CA GLY A 49 20.18 11.56 -5.27
C GLY A 49 20.29 11.66 -6.80
N ARG A 50 19.18 11.46 -7.52
CA ARG A 50 19.10 11.58 -8.99
C ARG A 50 18.65 13.00 -9.38
N PRO A 51 19.04 13.50 -10.56
CA PRO A 51 18.56 14.79 -11.04
C PRO A 51 17.03 14.76 -11.27
N PRO A 52 16.31 15.88 -11.11
CA PRO A 52 14.85 15.92 -11.33
C PRO A 52 14.43 15.42 -12.71
N SER A 53 15.25 15.64 -13.75
CA SER A 53 15.00 15.16 -15.12
C SER A 53 14.93 13.64 -15.26
N ALA A 54 15.48 12.87 -14.31
CA ALA A 54 15.44 11.40 -14.32
C ALA A 54 14.04 10.81 -14.03
N TRP A 55 13.03 11.66 -13.78
CA TRP A 55 11.67 11.21 -13.50
C TRP A 55 11.06 10.40 -14.65
N THR A 56 11.40 10.73 -15.91
CA THR A 56 10.90 10.02 -17.10
C THR A 56 11.43 8.59 -17.17
N GLU A 57 12.74 8.42 -16.96
CA GLU A 57 13.40 7.10 -16.88
C GLU A 57 12.82 6.26 -15.74
N LYS A 58 12.59 6.88 -14.57
CA LYS A 58 11.95 6.21 -13.43
C LYS A 58 10.51 5.80 -13.73
N ALA A 59 9.73 6.66 -14.40
CA ALA A 59 8.37 6.34 -14.81
C ALA A 59 8.35 5.15 -15.77
N ALA A 60 9.22 5.17 -16.79
CA ALA A 60 9.38 4.09 -17.75
C ALA A 60 9.78 2.78 -17.06
N ARG A 61 10.75 2.83 -16.14
CA ARG A 61 11.17 1.66 -15.35
C ARG A 61 10.03 1.12 -14.49
N LEU A 62 9.28 1.99 -13.82
CA LEU A 62 8.13 1.58 -13.01
C LEU A 62 7.07 0.88 -13.86
N ARG A 63 6.72 1.44 -15.02
CA ARG A 63 5.78 0.82 -15.97
C ARG A 63 6.29 -0.54 -16.45
N GLN A 64 7.58 -0.66 -16.74
CA GLN A 64 8.19 -1.90 -17.24
C GLN A 64 8.13 -3.05 -16.22
N VAL A 65 8.30 -2.77 -14.92
CA VAL A 65 8.30 -3.83 -13.90
C VAL A 65 6.90 -4.22 -13.44
N ILE A 66 5.88 -3.42 -13.74
CA ILE A 66 4.48 -3.77 -13.42
C ILE A 66 4.05 -4.89 -14.35
N VAL A 67 3.77 -6.06 -13.77
CA VAL A 67 3.42 -7.26 -14.54
C VAL A 67 1.92 -7.42 -14.73
N ASP A 68 1.12 -6.97 -13.76
CA ASP A 68 -0.34 -7.04 -13.83
C ASP A 68 -1.00 -6.10 -12.81
N ILE A 69 -2.30 -5.82 -13.03
CA ILE A 69 -3.18 -5.04 -12.16
C ILE A 69 -4.46 -5.84 -11.93
N VAL A 70 -4.59 -6.45 -10.74
CA VAL A 70 -5.60 -7.48 -10.45
C VAL A 70 -6.55 -7.09 -9.30
N PRO A 71 -7.77 -7.65 -9.24
CA PRO A 71 -8.66 -7.45 -8.10
C PRO A 71 -8.10 -8.10 -6.83
N ILE A 72 -8.37 -7.47 -5.67
CA ILE A 72 -8.07 -8.02 -4.34
C ILE A 72 -9.23 -7.77 -3.38
N ASP A 73 -9.51 -8.71 -2.48
CA ASP A 73 -10.40 -8.50 -1.32
C ASP A 73 -9.69 -8.96 -0.04
N VAL A 74 -9.20 -8.00 0.75
CA VAL A 74 -8.40 -8.26 1.97
C VAL A 74 -9.17 -9.01 3.06
N HIS A 75 -10.51 -9.01 3.01
CA HIS A 75 -11.34 -9.72 3.98
C HIS A 75 -11.57 -11.18 3.62
N ARG A 76 -11.17 -11.61 2.42
CA ARG A 76 -11.20 -13.03 2.05
C ARG A 76 -9.96 -13.75 2.59
N PRO A 77 -10.11 -14.98 3.11
CA PRO A 77 -8.96 -15.82 3.49
C PRO A 77 -7.95 -15.99 2.36
N GLN A 78 -8.44 -15.94 1.12
CA GLN A 78 -7.67 -15.91 -0.10
C GLN A 78 -7.93 -14.57 -0.81
N PRO A 79 -7.09 -13.53 -0.58
CA PRO A 79 -7.34 -12.19 -1.13
C PRO A 79 -7.14 -12.08 -2.65
N LEU A 80 -6.30 -12.95 -3.24
CA LEU A 80 -5.95 -12.99 -4.66
C LEU A 80 -6.22 -14.38 -5.24
N ALA A 81 -6.41 -14.48 -6.56
CA ALA A 81 -6.47 -15.77 -7.23
C ALA A 81 -5.13 -16.55 -7.07
N LEU A 82 -5.20 -17.89 -7.03
CA LEU A 82 -4.06 -18.74 -6.66
C LEU A 82 -2.90 -18.70 -7.67
N ASP A 83 -3.19 -18.35 -8.92
CA ASP A 83 -2.27 -18.30 -10.05
C ASP A 83 -1.55 -16.94 -10.19
N VAL A 84 -1.96 -15.94 -9.40
CA VAL A 84 -1.41 -14.57 -9.48
C VAL A 84 -0.01 -14.47 -8.87
N LEU A 85 0.28 -15.23 -7.81
CA LEU A 85 1.58 -15.21 -7.13
C LEU A 85 2.27 -16.57 -7.25
N PRO A 86 3.62 -16.61 -7.18
CA PRO A 86 4.34 -17.87 -7.03
C PRO A 86 3.85 -18.63 -5.78
N VAL A 87 3.94 -19.96 -5.81
CA VAL A 87 3.54 -20.83 -4.67
C VAL A 87 4.21 -20.41 -3.35
N ALA A 88 5.43 -19.90 -3.42
CA ALA A 88 6.16 -19.43 -2.24
C ALA A 88 5.59 -18.13 -1.65
N GLY A 89 4.81 -17.35 -2.40
CA GLY A 89 4.38 -15.98 -2.08
C GLY A 89 5.35 -14.91 -2.59
N ALA A 90 5.00 -13.65 -2.39
CA ALA A 90 5.81 -12.50 -2.75
C ALA A 90 7.02 -12.32 -1.80
N ASP A 91 8.10 -11.71 -2.28
CA ASP A 91 9.26 -11.35 -1.44
C ASP A 91 8.98 -10.15 -0.52
N CYS A 92 8.10 -9.25 -0.99
CA CYS A 92 7.75 -8.01 -0.32
C CYS A 92 6.27 -7.67 -0.60
N LEU A 93 5.58 -7.15 0.41
CA LEU A 93 4.22 -6.63 0.29
C LEU A 93 4.21 -5.18 0.75
N VAL A 94 3.64 -4.30 -0.07
CA VAL A 94 3.41 -2.90 0.28
C VAL A 94 1.92 -2.66 0.33
N SER A 95 1.43 -2.12 1.45
CA SER A 95 0.04 -1.70 1.60
C SER A 95 0.02 -0.30 2.19
N SER A 96 -0.71 0.62 1.56
CA SER A 96 -0.78 2.02 1.95
C SER A 96 -2.23 2.45 2.05
N TYR A 97 -2.65 2.93 3.22
CA TYR A 97 -3.98 3.48 3.51
C TYR A 97 -5.15 2.51 3.26
N CYS A 98 -4.88 1.20 3.32
CA CYS A 98 -5.82 0.17 2.89
C CYS A 98 -6.54 -0.51 4.05
N LEU A 99 -5.80 -1.05 5.02
CA LEU A 99 -6.36 -1.99 5.99
C LEU A 99 -7.32 -1.30 6.97
N GLU A 100 -6.95 -0.14 7.48
CA GLU A 100 -7.76 0.69 8.38
C GLU A 100 -8.97 1.29 7.65
N SER A 101 -8.82 1.59 6.36
CA SER A 101 -9.89 2.14 5.52
C SER A 101 -10.90 1.07 5.08
N ALA A 102 -10.45 -0.17 4.90
CA ALA A 102 -11.30 -1.28 4.46
C ALA A 102 -11.98 -2.01 5.63
N SER A 103 -11.57 -1.78 6.87
CA SER A 103 -12.01 -2.57 8.02
C SER A 103 -13.02 -1.82 8.89
N PRO A 104 -14.17 -2.44 9.24
CA PRO A 104 -15.17 -1.80 10.11
C PRO A 104 -14.76 -1.72 11.59
N ASP A 105 -13.84 -2.59 12.02
CA ASP A 105 -13.38 -2.67 13.41
C ASP A 105 -11.95 -3.25 13.48
N LEU A 106 -11.36 -3.22 14.68
CA LEU A 106 -9.99 -3.70 14.90
C LEU A 106 -9.86 -5.21 14.64
N ALA A 107 -10.90 -6.00 14.91
CA ALA A 107 -10.87 -7.43 14.66
C ALA A 107 -10.84 -7.74 13.16
N ALA A 108 -11.57 -6.97 12.35
CA ALA A 108 -11.53 -7.04 10.89
C ALA A 108 -10.19 -6.56 10.34
N PHE A 109 -9.60 -5.50 10.91
CA PHE A 109 -8.24 -5.07 10.59
C PHE A 109 -7.22 -6.19 10.84
N ASN A 110 -7.28 -6.85 11.99
CA ASN A 110 -6.39 -7.96 12.34
C ASN A 110 -6.57 -9.15 11.39
N ARG A 111 -7.83 -9.50 11.05
CA ARG A 111 -8.11 -10.55 10.06
C ARG A 111 -7.56 -10.19 8.68
N ALA A 112 -7.77 -8.95 8.22
CA ALA A 112 -7.28 -8.48 6.94
C ALA A 112 -5.74 -8.50 6.88
N LEU A 113 -5.06 -8.05 7.94
CA LEU A 113 -3.61 -8.14 8.07
C LEU A 113 -3.12 -9.59 7.98
N GLY A 114 -3.77 -10.51 8.70
CA GLY A 114 -3.48 -11.94 8.62
C GLY A 114 -3.72 -12.54 7.23
N ASN A 115 -4.78 -12.11 6.54
CA ASN A 115 -5.11 -12.57 5.18
C ASN A 115 -4.06 -12.13 4.16
N ILE A 116 -3.70 -10.85 4.12
CA ILE A 116 -2.65 -10.37 3.22
C ILE A 116 -1.28 -10.95 3.58
N GLY A 117 -1.06 -11.29 4.85
CA GLY A 117 0.17 -11.94 5.28
C GLY A 117 0.41 -13.27 4.61
N ARG A 118 -0.65 -14.01 4.23
CA ARG A 118 -0.56 -15.27 3.47
C ARG A 118 0.03 -15.08 2.07
N LEU A 119 -0.07 -13.88 1.49
CA LEU A 119 0.48 -13.56 0.17
C LEU A 119 2.00 -13.39 0.18
N LEU A 120 2.60 -13.17 1.35
CA LEU A 120 4.02 -12.88 1.51
C LEU A 120 4.77 -14.16 1.91
N ARG A 121 5.92 -14.49 1.33
CA ARG A 121 6.66 -15.70 1.74
C ARG A 121 7.16 -15.61 3.20
N PRO A 122 7.43 -16.74 3.88
CA PRO A 122 8.21 -16.72 5.13
C PRO A 122 9.56 -16.00 4.94
N GLY A 123 9.92 -15.10 5.85
CA GLY A 123 11.08 -14.20 5.71
C GLY A 123 10.88 -13.04 4.71
N GLY A 124 9.69 -12.89 4.13
CA GLY A 124 9.34 -11.74 3.29
C GLY A 124 9.10 -10.48 4.12
N HIS A 125 9.16 -9.31 3.46
CA HIS A 125 8.98 -8.01 4.12
C HIS A 125 7.59 -7.42 3.91
N LEU A 126 6.99 -6.87 4.96
CA LEU A 126 5.80 -6.04 4.92
C LEU A 126 6.21 -4.58 5.10
N LEU A 127 5.83 -3.73 4.15
CA LEU A 127 5.84 -2.27 4.29
C LEU A 127 4.38 -1.80 4.40
N LEU A 128 3.98 -1.30 5.57
CA LEU A 128 2.62 -0.88 5.84
C LEU A 128 2.59 0.61 6.17
N ILE A 129 1.76 1.37 5.45
CA ILE A 129 1.50 2.78 5.71
C ILE A 129 0.00 2.93 5.99
N GLY A 130 -0.37 3.73 6.97
CA GLY A 130 -1.77 4.03 7.26
C GLY A 130 -1.91 5.23 8.18
N THR A 131 -3.15 5.57 8.52
CA THR A 131 -3.46 6.70 9.40
C THR A 131 -3.73 6.25 10.84
N LEU A 132 -3.46 7.13 11.80
CA LEU A 132 -3.71 6.94 13.22
C LEU A 132 -4.89 7.81 13.67
N GLY A 133 -5.86 7.22 14.36
CA GLY A 133 -7.00 7.92 14.94
C GLY A 133 -8.04 8.45 13.94
N MET A 134 -7.87 8.18 12.64
CA MET A 134 -8.85 8.55 11.62
C MET A 134 -10.12 7.71 11.76
N SER A 135 -11.28 8.36 11.77
CA SER A 135 -12.59 7.67 11.82
C SER A 135 -13.35 7.70 10.48
N TYR A 136 -12.95 8.56 9.55
CA TYR A 136 -13.46 8.60 8.19
C TYR A 136 -12.57 9.44 7.28
N TYR A 137 -12.75 9.29 5.96
CA TYR A 137 -12.26 10.21 4.94
C TYR A 137 -13.31 10.41 3.84
N PHE A 138 -13.06 11.35 2.93
CA PHE A 138 -13.91 11.55 1.76
C PHE A 138 -13.27 10.91 0.52
N GLY A 139 -13.93 9.90 -0.06
CA GLY A 139 -13.51 9.26 -1.30
C GLY A 139 -13.91 10.02 -2.57
N GLY A 140 -14.67 11.10 -2.40
CA GLY A 140 -15.19 11.96 -3.46
C GLY A 140 -16.28 12.88 -2.91
N PRO A 141 -16.83 13.80 -3.73
CA PRO A 141 -17.91 14.70 -3.30
C PRO A 141 -19.10 13.91 -2.73
N GLY A 142 -19.41 14.13 -1.44
CA GLY A 142 -20.51 13.47 -0.75
C GLY A 142 -20.27 12.01 -0.35
N VAL A 143 -19.11 11.42 -0.67
CA VAL A 143 -18.80 10.02 -0.36
C VAL A 143 -17.93 9.95 0.89
N LYS A 144 -18.59 9.88 2.06
CA LYS A 144 -17.92 9.71 3.36
C LYS A 144 -17.68 8.22 3.63
N ILE A 145 -16.43 7.81 3.70
CA ILE A 145 -16.01 6.43 3.91
C ILE A 145 -15.54 6.29 5.37
N PRO A 146 -16.18 5.44 6.19
CA PRO A 146 -15.75 5.21 7.56
C PRO A 146 -14.44 4.42 7.58
N THR A 147 -13.60 4.68 8.58
CA THR A 147 -12.35 3.95 8.84
C THR A 147 -12.32 3.49 10.29
N VAL A 148 -11.64 2.39 10.57
CA VAL A 148 -11.38 2.01 11.97
C VAL A 148 -10.26 2.89 12.52
N PRO A 149 -10.50 3.67 13.59
CA PRO A 149 -9.44 4.42 14.23
C PRO A 149 -8.50 3.46 14.96
N VAL A 150 -7.28 3.34 14.46
CA VAL A 150 -6.21 2.58 15.09
C VAL A 150 -5.19 3.51 15.76
N ASN A 151 -4.55 3.04 16.81
CA ASN A 151 -3.40 3.70 17.42
C ASN A 151 -2.11 2.88 17.25
N GLU A 152 -0.99 3.48 17.59
CA GLU A 152 0.34 2.87 17.44
C GLU A 152 0.47 1.53 18.18
N VAL A 153 -0.05 1.45 19.41
CA VAL A 153 0.00 0.24 20.25
C VAL A 153 -0.79 -0.89 19.60
N GLN A 154 -1.97 -0.58 19.06
CA GLN A 154 -2.80 -1.54 18.34
C GLN A 154 -2.11 -2.04 17.08
N VAL A 155 -1.54 -1.15 16.25
CA VAL A 155 -0.79 -1.56 15.03
C VAL A 155 0.36 -2.50 15.39
N CYS A 156 1.14 -2.19 16.43
CA CYS A 156 2.21 -3.05 16.92
C CYS A 156 1.70 -4.42 17.40
N ALA A 157 0.62 -4.45 18.16
CA ALA A 157 0.00 -5.68 18.65
C ALA A 157 -0.50 -6.55 17.49
N SER A 158 -1.23 -5.97 16.54
CA SER A 158 -1.76 -6.65 15.36
C SER A 158 -0.66 -7.30 14.51
N LEU A 159 0.47 -6.59 14.31
CA LEU A 159 1.64 -7.14 13.61
C LEU A 159 2.22 -8.36 14.34
N LYS A 160 2.43 -8.23 15.65
CA LYS A 160 2.98 -9.32 16.48
C LYS A 160 2.07 -10.55 16.46
N GLU A 161 0.76 -10.36 16.63
CA GLU A 161 -0.25 -11.41 16.60
C GLU A 161 -0.36 -12.08 15.23
N SER A 162 -0.16 -11.32 14.16
CA SER A 162 -0.16 -11.83 12.78
C SER A 162 1.15 -12.50 12.37
N GLY A 163 2.06 -12.75 13.31
CA GLY A 163 3.31 -13.47 13.04
C GLY A 163 4.42 -12.62 12.42
N TYR A 164 4.36 -11.29 12.56
CA TYR A 164 5.43 -10.41 12.11
C TYR A 164 6.43 -10.09 13.22
N THR A 165 7.67 -9.86 12.81
CA THR A 165 8.72 -9.22 13.62
C THR A 165 8.84 -7.77 13.16
N LEU A 166 8.53 -6.82 14.04
CA LEU A 166 8.68 -5.39 13.74
C LEU A 166 10.17 -5.07 13.59
N ILE A 167 10.56 -4.48 12.46
CA ILE A 167 11.92 -4.00 12.20
C ILE A 167 11.99 -2.49 12.46
N ARG A 168 11.01 -1.73 11.98
CA ARG A 168 10.96 -0.28 12.10
C ARG A 168 9.53 0.20 12.15
N LEU A 169 9.28 1.19 12.99
CA LEU A 169 8.05 1.97 13.05
C LEU A 169 8.44 3.44 13.12
N GLU A 170 7.83 4.24 12.25
CA GLU A 170 7.96 5.70 12.25
C GLU A 170 6.55 6.29 12.29
N VAL A 171 6.36 7.33 13.10
CA VAL A 171 5.09 8.04 13.21
C VAL A 171 5.33 9.50 12.84
N TYR A 172 4.59 9.97 11.84
CA TYR A 172 4.52 11.37 11.47
C TYR A 172 3.25 11.97 12.09
N THR A 173 3.42 12.76 13.14
CA THR A 173 2.32 13.45 13.82
C THR A 173 1.82 14.61 12.97
N LEU A 174 0.50 14.67 12.79
CA LEU A 174 -0.12 15.75 12.04
C LEU A 174 -0.51 16.92 12.97
N PRO A 175 -0.65 18.14 12.40
CA PRO A 175 -1.24 19.27 13.10
C PRO A 175 -2.62 18.96 13.71
N GLN A 176 -2.97 19.63 14.81
CA GLN A 176 -4.18 19.34 15.61
C GLN A 176 -5.52 19.52 14.87
N ASP A 177 -5.53 20.23 13.75
CA ASP A 177 -6.69 20.49 12.89
C ASP A 177 -6.96 19.37 11.87
N CYS A 178 -6.12 18.34 11.82
CA CYS A 178 -6.32 17.20 10.94
C CYS A 178 -7.35 16.21 11.50
N LEU A 179 -8.08 15.52 10.60
CA LEU A 179 -9.04 14.46 10.96
C LEU A 179 -8.38 13.22 11.59
N GLU A 180 -7.08 13.07 11.36
CA GLU A 180 -6.26 11.98 11.86
C GLU A 180 -5.12 12.56 12.71
N SER A 181 -4.70 11.81 13.73
CA SER A 181 -3.64 12.22 14.66
C SER A 181 -2.23 12.10 14.06
N GLY A 182 -2.07 11.28 13.02
CA GLY A 182 -0.79 11.08 12.35
C GLY A 182 -0.84 9.96 11.31
N VAL A 183 0.29 9.77 10.65
CA VAL A 183 0.54 8.70 9.68
C VAL A 183 1.62 7.79 10.24
N PHE A 184 1.43 6.48 10.16
CA PHE A 184 2.45 5.50 10.53
C PHE A 184 3.10 4.89 9.30
N PHE A 185 4.38 4.57 9.40
CA PHE A 185 5.12 3.71 8.48
C PHE A 185 5.73 2.54 9.26
N VAL A 186 5.47 1.33 8.80
CA VAL A 186 6.00 0.09 9.37
C VAL A 186 6.83 -0.62 8.33
N LYS A 187 8.00 -1.12 8.76
CA LYS A 187 8.72 -2.22 8.12
C LYS A 187 8.71 -3.41 9.07
N ALA A 188 8.20 -4.54 8.62
CA ALA A 188 8.15 -5.78 9.39
C ALA A 188 8.57 -7.00 8.56
N LEU A 189 9.02 -8.05 9.24
CA LEU A 189 9.43 -9.32 8.63
C LEU A 189 8.40 -10.39 8.97
N ARG A 190 7.89 -11.13 7.96
CA ARG A 190 7.03 -12.29 8.21
C ARG A 190 7.88 -13.44 8.76
N LYS A 191 7.47 -14.02 9.89
CA LYS A 191 8.09 -15.22 10.45
C LYS A 191 7.78 -16.46 9.60
#